data_AF-A0A3B2WCL4-F1
#
_entry.id   AF-A0A3B2WCL4-F1
#
_cell.length_a   1.000
_cell.length_b   1.000
_cell.length_c   1.000
_cell.angle_alpha   90.00
_cell.angle_beta   90.00
_cell.angle_gamma   90.00
#
_symmetry.space_group_name_H-M   'P 1'
#
loop_
_entity.id
_entity.type
_entity.pdbx_description
1 polymer ?
#
loop_
_entity_poly.entity_id
_entity_poly.type
_entity_poly.pdbx_seq_one_letter_code
_entity_poly.pdbx_strand_id
1 'polypeptide(L)'
;MTTDEGTSNNGENPAATMTEQGEDITTKKDRGVLKIVKRVGTSDEAPMFGDKVYVHYKGMLSDGKKFDSSHDRKKPFAFSLGQGKRTIFSGFV
;
A
#
# COMPACT_ATOMS: atom_id res chain seq x y z
N MET A 1 -4.73 -11.00 11.17
CA MET A 1 -3.37 -11.38 10.71
C MET A 1 -3.53 -11.93 9.30
N THR A 2 -3.02 -11.26 8.27
CA THR A 2 -3.14 -11.75 6.89
C THR A 2 -1.80 -12.34 6.48
N THR A 3 -1.77 -13.64 6.19
CA THR A 3 -0.60 -14.34 5.66
C THR A 3 -0.39 -13.97 4.20
N ASP A 4 0.83 -13.53 3.87
CA ASP A 4 1.28 -13.22 2.52
C ASP A 4 1.61 -14.54 1.80
N GLU A 5 0.58 -15.19 1.27
CA GLU A 5 0.76 -16.26 0.28
C GLU A 5 1.10 -15.60 -1.06
N GLY A 6 2.34 -15.74 -1.53
CA GLY A 6 2.81 -15.17 -2.78
C GLY A 6 2.07 -15.74 -3.98
N THR A 7 1.35 -14.89 -4.71
CA THR A 7 0.91 -15.21 -6.06
C THR A 7 2.06 -14.92 -7.04
N SER A 8 2.35 -15.93 -7.84
CA SER A 8 3.44 -16.02 -8.81
C SER A 8 3.52 -14.85 -9.79
N ASN A 9 4.76 -14.58 -10.20
CA ASN A 9 5.21 -13.61 -11.19
C ASN A 9 4.31 -13.52 -12.43
N ASN A 10 3.82 -12.31 -12.72
CA ASN A 10 3.60 -11.87 -14.09
C ASN A 10 4.44 -10.60 -14.30
N GLY A 11 5.27 -10.61 -15.33
CA GLY A 11 6.20 -9.54 -15.70
C GLY A 11 5.52 -8.27 -16.23
N GLU A 12 4.37 -7.92 -15.69
CA GLU A 12 3.65 -6.69 -15.97
C GLU A 12 4.27 -5.58 -15.12
N ASN A 13 4.68 -4.47 -15.75
CA ASN A 13 5.15 -3.30 -15.03
C ASN A 13 4.00 -2.79 -14.13
N PRO A 14 4.05 -2.98 -12.80
CA PRO A 14 2.93 -2.68 -11.93
C PRO A 14 2.58 -1.19 -11.94
N ALA A 15 3.51 -0.31 -12.33
CA ALA A 15 3.23 1.12 -12.47
C ALA A 15 2.34 1.43 -13.69
N ALA A 16 2.46 0.69 -14.79
CA ALA A 16 1.64 0.89 -15.98
C ALA A 16 0.18 0.52 -15.70
N THR A 17 -0.05 -0.66 -15.09
CA THR A 17 -1.39 -1.13 -14.69
C THR A 17 -2.06 -0.16 -13.72
N MET A 18 -1.31 0.41 -12.76
CA MET A 18 -1.84 1.41 -11.81
C MET A 18 -2.29 2.69 -12.52
N THR A 19 -1.62 3.09 -13.60
CA THR A 19 -1.95 4.32 -14.33
C THR A 19 -3.22 4.17 -15.15
N GLU A 20 -3.47 3.00 -15.71
CA GLU A 20 -4.63 2.72 -16.56
C GLU A 20 -5.89 2.32 -15.76
N GLN A 21 -5.74 1.50 -14.73
CA GLN A 21 -6.85 0.84 -14.03
C GLN A 21 -6.98 1.25 -12.56
N GLY A 22 -6.09 2.10 -12.06
CA GLY A 22 -6.10 2.54 -10.67
C GLY A 22 -7.29 3.43 -10.34
N GLU A 23 -7.98 3.11 -9.24
CA GLU A 23 -9.02 3.94 -8.66
C GLU A 23 -8.38 5.16 -7.96
N ASP A 24 -8.86 6.36 -8.28
CA ASP A 24 -8.42 7.59 -7.61
C ASP A 24 -9.13 7.77 -6.27
N ILE A 25 -8.37 7.61 -5.19
CA ILE A 25 -8.86 7.72 -3.80
C ILE A 25 -8.64 9.12 -3.21
N THR A 26 -8.11 10.06 -3.98
CA THR A 26 -7.89 11.44 -3.50
C THR A 26 -9.22 12.20 -3.36
N THR A 27 -9.29 13.08 -2.35
CA THR A 27 -10.46 13.95 -2.15
C THR A 27 -10.63 14.96 -3.27
N LYS A 28 -9.52 15.43 -3.86
CA LYS A 28 -9.51 16.38 -4.98
C LYS A 28 -9.74 15.74 -6.35
N LYS A 29 -9.69 14.41 -6.43
CA LYS A 29 -9.73 13.64 -7.69
C LYS A 29 -8.68 14.11 -8.70
N ASP A 30 -7.46 14.33 -8.19
CA ASP A 30 -6.31 14.83 -8.94
C ASP A 30 -5.37 13.71 -9.40
N ARG A 31 -5.74 12.44 -9.20
CA ARG A 31 -4.94 11.24 -9.50
C ARG A 31 -3.60 11.19 -8.78
N GLY A 32 -3.43 11.95 -7.69
CA GLY A 32 -2.19 11.93 -6.89
C GLY A 32 -1.94 10.61 -6.16
N VAL A 33 -3.01 9.84 -5.88
CA VAL A 33 -2.94 8.51 -5.26
C VAL A 33 -3.93 7.58 -5.97
N LEU A 34 -3.40 6.50 -6.55
CA LEU A 34 -4.18 5.48 -7.25
C LEU A 34 -4.08 4.14 -6.52
N LYS A 35 -5.20 3.42 -6.42
CA LYS A 35 -5.31 2.15 -5.70
C LYS A 35 -5.83 1.05 -6.62
N ILE A 36 -5.21 -0.12 -6.51
CA ILE A 36 -5.74 -1.39 -7.05
C ILE A 36 -5.67 -2.43 -5.94
N VAL A 37 -6.79 -3.13 -5.71
CA VAL A 37 -6.85 -4.23 -4.74
C VAL A 37 -6.31 -5.51 -5.39
N LYS A 38 -5.12 -5.96 -4.96
CA LYS A 38 -4.53 -7.23 -5.42
C LYS A 38 -5.14 -8.46 -4.74
N ARG A 39 -5.56 -8.30 -3.49
CA ARG A 39 -6.22 -9.33 -2.67
C ARG A 39 -7.23 -8.66 -1.77
N VAL A 40 -8.46 -9.14 -1.81
CA VAL A 40 -9.56 -8.65 -0.95
C VAL A 40 -9.34 -9.15 0.48
N GLY A 41 -9.63 -8.28 1.45
CA GLY A 41 -9.59 -8.64 2.87
C GLY A 41 -10.75 -9.55 3.27
N THR A 42 -10.69 -10.11 4.47
CA THR A 42 -11.75 -10.99 5.00
C THR A 42 -12.80 -10.25 5.82
N SER A 43 -12.58 -8.96 6.11
CA SER A 43 -13.48 -8.11 6.89
C SER A 43 -13.81 -6.87 6.07
N ASP A 44 -15.04 -6.40 6.21
CA ASP A 44 -15.49 -5.10 5.69
C ASP A 44 -15.11 -3.94 6.61
N GLU A 45 -14.55 -4.22 7.79
CA GLU A 45 -14.06 -3.19 8.71
C GLU A 45 -12.77 -2.54 8.18
N ALA A 46 -12.80 -1.22 8.08
CA ALA A 46 -11.64 -0.39 7.77
C ALA A 46 -11.09 0.27 9.05
N PRO A 47 -9.76 0.42 9.16
CA PRO A 47 -9.16 1.10 10.31
C PRO A 47 -9.58 2.57 10.38
N MET A 48 -9.80 3.07 11.59
CA MET A 48 -10.19 4.44 11.88
C MET A 48 -9.00 5.33 12.26
N PHE A 49 -9.23 6.64 12.28
CA PHE A 49 -8.25 7.61 12.75
C PHE A 49 -7.78 7.27 14.17
N GLY A 50 -6.47 7.19 14.37
CA GLY A 50 -5.84 6.85 15.65
C GLY A 50 -5.55 5.36 15.84
N ASP A 51 -6.14 4.47 15.04
CA ASP A 51 -5.91 3.03 15.15
C ASP A 51 -4.44 2.68 14.90
N LYS A 52 -3.94 1.71 15.67
CA LYS A 52 -2.62 1.13 15.46
C LYS A 52 -2.70 0.06 14.38
N VAL A 53 -2.13 0.35 13.23
CA VAL A 53 -2.11 -0.55 12.07
C VAL A 53 -0.76 -1.24 11.93
N TYR A 54 -0.76 -2.45 11.38
CA TYR A 54 0.43 -3.27 11.12
C TYR A 54 0.44 -3.66 9.64
N VAL A 55 1.51 -3.32 8.93
CA VAL A 55 1.58 -3.53 7.48
C VAL A 55 2.87 -4.21 7.05
N HIS A 56 2.74 -5.03 6.03
CA HIS A 56 3.85 -5.44 5.18
C HIS A 56 3.81 -4.64 3.87
N TYR A 57 4.96 -4.09 3.47
CA TYR A 57 5.07 -3.27 2.26
C TYR A 57 6.37 -3.54 1.49
N LYS A 58 6.34 -3.15 0.21
CA LYS A 58 7.49 -3.08 -0.69
C LYS A 58 7.39 -1.77 -1.47
N GLY A 59 8.35 -0.88 -1.26
CA GLY A 59 8.46 0.40 -1.93
C GLY A 59 9.39 0.33 -3.14
N MET A 60 8.94 0.86 -4.28
CA MET A 60 9.72 0.94 -5.52
C MET A 60 9.68 2.35 -6.08
N LEU A 61 10.75 2.75 -6.76
CA LEU A 61 10.82 3.99 -7.54
C LEU A 61 10.19 3.78 -8.92
N SER A 62 10.03 4.87 -9.69
CA SER A 62 9.47 4.83 -11.06
C SER A 62 10.29 4.02 -12.05
N ASP A 63 11.60 3.86 -11.79
CA ASP A 63 12.50 3.00 -12.56
C ASP A 63 12.41 1.51 -12.16
N GLY A 64 11.52 1.16 -11.22
CA GLY A 64 11.33 -0.20 -10.70
C GLY A 64 12.32 -0.59 -9.60
N LYS A 65 13.29 0.25 -9.25
CA LYS A 65 14.27 -0.04 -8.19
C LYS A 65 13.57 -0.04 -6.83
N LYS A 66 13.74 -1.13 -6.08
CA LYS A 66 13.30 -1.21 -4.67
C LYS A 66 14.11 -0.23 -3.83
N PHE A 67 13.43 0.63 -3.06
CA PHE A 67 14.08 1.53 -2.09
C PHE A 67 13.94 1.03 -0.65
N ASP A 68 12.85 0.32 -0.32
CA ASP A 68 12.62 -0.24 1.02
C ASP A 68 11.61 -1.39 1.00
N SER A 69 11.69 -2.32 1.97
CA SER A 69 10.66 -3.33 2.21
C SER A 69 10.65 -3.80 3.67
N SER A 70 9.47 -3.99 4.24
CA SER A 70 9.32 -4.63 5.54
C SER A 70 9.71 -6.11 5.56
N HIS A 71 9.59 -6.79 4.42
CA HIS A 71 9.92 -8.22 4.32
C HIS A 71 11.42 -8.46 4.49
N ASP A 72 12.26 -7.54 3.99
CA ASP A 72 13.71 -7.58 4.18
C ASP A 72 14.09 -7.56 5.67
N ARG A 73 13.28 -6.89 6.49
CA ARG A 73 13.46 -6.81 7.95
C ARG A 73 12.77 -7.93 8.73
N LYS A 74 12.03 -8.82 8.05
CA LYS A 74 11.26 -9.94 8.64
C LYS A 74 10.31 -9.54 9.78
N LYS A 75 9.84 -8.28 9.77
CA LYS A 75 8.89 -7.76 10.77
C LYS A 75 7.95 -6.73 10.16
N PRO A 76 6.67 -6.70 10.57
CA PRO A 76 5.73 -5.69 10.11
C PRO A 76 6.15 -4.31 10.59
N PHE A 77 5.75 -3.29 9.84
CA PHE A 77 5.84 -1.91 10.29
C PHE A 77 4.53 -1.52 10.98
N ALA A 78 4.61 -0.81 12.11
CA ALA A 78 3.46 -0.41 12.89
C ALA A 78 3.42 1.10 13.11
N PHE A 79 2.25 1.70 12.95
CA PHE A 79 2.03 3.14 13.16
C PHE A 79 0.58 3.45 13.55
N SER A 80 0.34 4.65 14.07
CA SER A 80 -1.02 5.16 14.35
C SER A 80 -1.55 5.91 13.13
N LEU A 81 -2.70 5.49 12.62
CA LEU A 81 -3.31 6.06 11.42
C LEU A 81 -3.75 7.52 11.64
N GLY A 82 -3.50 8.40 10.67
CA GLY A 82 -3.97 9.79 10.69
C GLY A 82 -3.23 10.75 11.64
N GLN A 83 -2.33 10.27 12.51
CA GLN A 83 -1.57 11.14 13.41
C GLN A 83 -0.28 11.62 12.71
N GLY A 84 -0.30 12.87 12.22
CA GLY A 84 0.71 13.47 11.34
C GLY A 84 2.13 13.65 11.90
N LYS A 85 2.84 12.55 12.17
CA LYS A 85 4.29 12.54 12.37
C LYS A 85 4.92 11.51 11.44
N ARG A 86 5.33 11.98 10.25
CA ARG A 86 6.06 11.23 9.22
C ARG A 86 5.49 9.83 8.97
N THR A 87 4.20 9.77 8.68
CA THR A 87 3.57 8.55 8.18
C THR A 87 4.00 8.37 6.72
N ILE A 88 4.66 7.23 6.47
CA ILE A 88 4.96 6.66 5.14
C ILE A 88 3.82 6.93 4.16
N PHE A 89 4.11 7.80 3.19
CA PHE A 89 3.28 8.14 2.02
C PHE A 89 1.83 8.57 2.36
N SER A 90 1.48 9.80 2.02
CA SER A 90 0.15 10.40 2.19
C SER A 90 -0.99 9.74 1.38
N GLY A 91 -0.85 8.47 1.00
CA GLY A 91 -1.78 7.72 0.15
C GLY A 91 -2.24 6.37 0.71
N PHE A 92 -1.97 6.08 1.99
CA PHE A 92 -2.62 4.97 2.71
C PHE A 92 -3.83 5.48 3.49
N VAL A 93 -4.87 5.92 2.79
CA VAL A 93 -6.25 6.05 3.29
C VAL A 93 -7.17 5.62 2.16
#